data_AF-A0A1K1R4P4-F1
#
_entry.id   AF-A0A1K1R4P4-F1
#
_cell.length_a   1.000
_cell.length_b   1.000
_cell.length_c   1.000
_cell.angle_alpha   90.00
_cell.angle_beta   90.00
_cell.angle_gamma   90.00
#
_symmetry.space_group_name_H-M   'P 1'
#
loop_
_entity.id
_entity.type
_entity.pdbx_description
1 polymer ?
#
loop_
_entity_poly.entity_id
_entity_poly.type
_entity_poly.pdbx_seq_one_letter_code
_entity_poly.pdbx_strand_id
1 'polypeptide(L)' 'MPELMPRVSRELKGRVARPLIIEGLIRTGEEIRTALASGADYVSIGDQRFW' A
#
# COMPACT_ATOMS: atom_id res chain seq x y z
N MET A 1 7.67 10.50 -5.16
CA MET A 1 8.49 10.50 -3.92
C MET A 1 8.39 9.10 -3.29
N PRO A 2 9.24 8.14 -3.72
CA PRO A 2 9.00 6.71 -3.51
C PRO A 2 9.01 6.26 -2.03
N GLU A 3 9.81 6.92 -1.20
CA GLU A 3 10.06 6.50 0.19
C GLU A 3 9.02 7.00 1.19
N LEU A 4 8.13 7.92 0.78
CA LEU A 4 7.17 8.53 1.68
C LEU A 4 6.08 7.53 2.07
N MET A 5 5.62 6.73 1.11
CA MET A 5 4.50 5.80 1.29
C MET A 5 4.81 4.72 2.33
N PRO A 6 5.96 4.01 2.27
CA PRO A 6 6.29 2.98 3.24
C PRO A 6 6.34 3.48 4.68
N ARG A 7 6.90 4.68 4.86
CA ARG A 7 7.06 5.31 6.17
C ARG A 7 5.72 5.75 6.75
N VAL A 8 4.88 6.39 5.93
CA VAL A 8 3.55 6.87 6.36
C VAL A 8 2.63 5.70 6.70
N SER A 9 2.63 4.64 5.91
CA SER A 9 1.81 3.45 6.17
C SER A 9 2.16 2.78 7.50
N ARG A 10 3.46 2.63 7.79
CA ARG A 10 3.93 2.02 9.05
C ARG A 10 3.54 2.87 10.26
N GLU A 11 3.68 4.19 10.16
CA GLU A 11 3.30 5.13 11.22
C GLU A 11 1.79 5.11 11.47
N LEU A 12 0.98 5.11 10.41
CA LEU A 12 -0.48 5.06 10.50
C LEU A 12 -0.96 3.72 11.09
N LYS A 13 -0.38 2.60 10.66
CA LYS A 13 -0.75 1.26 11.15
C LYS A 13 -0.48 1.11 12.66
N GLY A 14 0.59 1.72 13.16
CA GLY A 14 0.89 1.73 14.60
C GLY A 14 -0.07 2.61 15.42
N ARG A 15 -0.78 3.55 14.80
CA ARG A 15 -1.69 4.50 15.47
C ARG A 15 -3.16 4.19 15.29
N VAL A 16 -3.52 3.47 14.24
CA VAL A 16 -4.91 3.22 13.84
C VAL A 16 -5.18 1.72 13.86
N ALA A 17 -6.09 1.29 14.73
CA ALA A 17 -6.52 -0.11 14.84
C ALA A 17 -7.54 -0.53 13.74
N ARG A 18 -7.56 0.17 12.60
CA ARG A 18 -8.46 -0.10 11.47
C ARG A 18 -7.66 -0.58 10.26
N PRO A 19 -8.29 -1.32 9.34
CA PRO A 19 -7.64 -1.69 8.10
C PRO A 19 -7.21 -0.46 7.29
N LEU A 20 -5.98 -0.49 6.78
CA LEU A 20 -5.40 0.52 5.91
C LEU A 20 -5.45 0.02 4.46
N ILE A 21 -6.16 0.75 3.62
CA ILE A 21 -6.21 0.52 2.18
C ILE A 21 -5.28 1.53 1.52
N ILE A 22 -4.44 1.06 0.62
CA ILE A 22 -3.56 1.90 -0.19
C ILE A 22 -4.03 1.87 -1.64
N GLU A 23 -4.13 3.05 -2.24
CA GLU A 23 -4.50 3.25 -3.63
C GLU A 23 -3.50 4.24 -4.25
N GLY A 24 -3.21 4.07 -5.55
CA GLY A 24 -2.51 5.08 -6.35
C GLY A 24 -1.37 4.52 -7.20
N LEU A 25 -1.53 4.63 -8.53
CA LEU A 25 -0.50 4.46 -9.56
C LEU A 25 0.37 3.19 -9.43
N ILE A 26 -0.17 2.11 -8.88
CA ILE A 26 0.49 0.81 -8.86
C ILE A 26 0.46 0.23 -10.27
N ARG A 27 1.64 -0.06 -10.82
CA ARG A 27 1.85 -0.51 -12.20
C ARG A 27 2.50 -1.89 -12.26
N THR A 28 3.06 -2.35 -11.16
CA THR A 28 3.86 -3.56 -11.07
C THR A 28 3.52 -4.38 -9.82
N GLY A 29 3.76 -5.69 -9.88
CA GLY A 29 3.59 -6.56 -8.72
C GLY A 29 4.57 -6.30 -7.57
N GLU A 30 5.72 -5.67 -7.86
CA GLU A 30 6.68 -5.28 -6.82
C GLU A 30 6.17 -4.12 -5.97
N GLU A 31 5.50 -3.15 -6.57
CA GLU A 31 4.84 -2.05 -5.86
C GLU A 31 3.71 -2.59 -4.96
N ILE A 32 2.96 -3.59 -5.41
CA ILE A 32 1.94 -4.28 -4.59
C ILE A 32 2.58 -4.90 -3.34
N ARG A 33 3.64 -5.71 -3.53
CA ARG A 33 4.35 -6.35 -2.42
C ARG A 33 4.93 -5.33 -1.45
N THR A 34 5.47 -4.23 -1.98
CA THR A 34 6.04 -3.14 -1.17
C THR A 34 4.96 -2.44 -0.33
N ALA A 35 3.79 -2.16 -0.90
CA ALA A 35 2.67 -1.55 -0.19
C ALA A 35 2.19 -2.42 0.98
N LEU A 36 1.99 -3.73 0.73
CA LEU A 36 1.60 -4.69 1.74
C LEU A 36 2.65 -4.82 2.86
N ALA A 37 3.93 -4.99 2.49
CA ALA A 37 5.03 -5.07 3.45
C ALA A 37 5.21 -3.79 4.29
N SER A 38 4.69 -2.67 3.83
CA SER A 38 4.75 -1.38 4.51
C SER A 38 3.63 -1.16 5.52
N GLY A 39 2.67 -2.07 5.63
CA GLY A 39 1.57 -2.02 6.60
C GLY A 39 0.20 -1.76 5.99
N ALA A 40 0.05 -1.82 4.67
CA ALA A 40 -1.27 -1.92 4.05
C ALA A 40 -1.89 -3.28 4.34
N ASP A 41 -3.18 -3.31 4.66
CA ASP A 41 -3.95 -4.56 4.73
C ASP A 41 -4.52 -4.91 3.34
N TYR A 42 -4.82 -3.88 2.55
CA TYR A 42 -5.38 -4.03 1.22
C TYR A 42 -4.77 -3.03 0.25
N VAL A 43 -4.80 -3.39 -1.02
CA VAL A 43 -4.39 -2.53 -2.12
C VAL A 43 -5.55 -2.43 -3.11
N SER A 44 -5.93 -1.20 -3.47
CA SER A 44 -6.95 -0.94 -4.49
C SER A 44 -6.26 -0.71 -5.84
N ILE A 45 -6.61 -1.52 -6.86
CA ILE A 45 -5.94 -1.52 -8.16
C ILE A 45 -6.97 -1.55 -9.29
N GLY A 46 -6.90 -0.56 -10.19
CA GLY A 46 -7.74 -0.50 -11.39
C GLY A 46 -7.19 -1.25 -12.60
N ASP A 47 -5.96 -1.74 -12.53
CA ASP A 47 -5.30 -2.49 -13.60
C ASP A 47 -5.72 -3.97 -13.57
N GLN A 48 -6.38 -4.42 -14.64
CA GLN A 48 -6.93 -5.77 -14.78
C GLN A 48 -5.88 -6.89 -14.69
N ARG A 49 -4.59 -6.58 -14.91
CA ARG A 49 -3.51 -7.57 -14.80
C ARG A 49 -3.27 -8.05 -13.37
N PHE A 50 -3.76 -7.29 -12.38
CA PHE A 50 -3.58 -7.54 -10.96
C PHE A 50 -4.91 -7.72 -10.20
N TRP A 51 -6.01 -7.88 -10.93
CA TRP A 51 -7.26 -8.40 -10.36
C TRP A 51 -7.09 -9.88 -10.03
#